data_AF-A0A3D2P9G1-F1
#
_entry.id   AF-A0A3D2P9G1-F1
#
_cell.length_a   1.000
_cell.length_b   1.000
_cell.length_c   1.000
_cell.angle_alpha   90.00
_cell.angle_beta   90.00
_cell.angle_gamma   90.00
#
_symmetry.space_group_name_H-M   'P 1'
#
loop_
_entity.id
_entity.type
_entity.pdbx_description
1 polymer ?
#
loop_
_entity_poly.entity_id
_entity_poly.type
_entity_poly.pdbx_seq_one_letter_code
_entity_poly.pdbx_strand_id
1 'polypeptide(L)'
;SDHSLLSPRTKFGAGQATHQSLTTSNHFDLALAGGGLLPKELPYEAALNISGRQLIGSKFSAKKRFDIDKNKWIWETSYEPKQELQVRIGGQIGDERVKVNVDYDSTKPDKKDISVVYKGEPGEAVQEIAFGDLDLSLPQTEFVGYRKQVFGLRGQAQYKNLRFMAIASQTKGTSESKLFTGNTT
;
A
#
# COMPACT_ATOMS: atom_id res chain seq x y z
N SER A 1 -13.10 -77.27 -6.48
CA SER A 1 -13.56 -76.64 -5.22
C SER A 1 -12.32 -76.18 -4.50
N ASP A 2 -12.14 -74.95 -4.05
CA ASP A 2 -13.00 -73.78 -3.99
C ASP A 2 -12.08 -72.59 -3.66
N HIS A 3 -12.28 -71.52 -4.43
CA HIS A 3 -11.97 -70.10 -4.28
C HIS A 3 -10.84 -69.60 -3.35
N SER A 4 -9.79 -69.10 -3.99
CA SER A 4 -8.89 -68.07 -3.47
C SER A 4 -9.63 -66.75 -3.25
N LEU A 5 -9.76 -66.31 -2.00
CA LEU A 5 -10.33 -65.02 -1.62
C LEU A 5 -9.35 -63.88 -1.96
N LEU A 6 -9.59 -63.25 -3.11
CA LEU A 6 -9.01 -61.97 -3.50
C LEU A 6 -9.49 -60.85 -2.57
N SER A 7 -8.55 -60.15 -1.96
CA SER A 7 -8.79 -58.93 -1.19
C SER A 7 -9.43 -57.85 -2.08
N PRO A 8 -10.43 -57.09 -1.62
CA PRO A 8 -10.87 -55.92 -2.36
C PRO A 8 -9.81 -54.83 -2.24
N ARG A 9 -9.05 -54.60 -3.33
CA ARG A 9 -8.29 -53.36 -3.52
C ARG A 9 -9.29 -52.21 -3.66
N THR A 10 -9.55 -51.50 -2.57
CA THR A 10 -10.26 -50.22 -2.61
C THR A 10 -9.40 -49.25 -3.41
N LYS A 11 -9.75 -49.01 -4.67
CA LYS A 11 -9.12 -47.95 -5.46
C LYS A 11 -9.56 -46.61 -4.87
N PHE A 12 -8.70 -46.02 -4.04
CA PHE A 12 -8.83 -44.65 -3.58
C PHE A 12 -8.83 -43.73 -4.79
N GLY A 13 -9.99 -43.15 -5.12
CA GLY A 13 -10.08 -42.11 -6.13
C GLY A 13 -9.35 -40.87 -5.64
N ALA A 14 -8.21 -40.54 -6.26
CA ALA A 14 -7.53 -39.27 -6.04
C ALA A 14 -8.52 -38.12 -6.30
N GLY A 15 -8.74 -37.26 -5.31
CA GLY A 15 -9.55 -36.06 -5.48
C GLY A 15 -8.97 -35.22 -6.62
N GLN A 16 -9.81 -34.82 -7.57
CA GLN A 16 -9.40 -33.94 -8.67
C GLN A 16 -9.50 -32.49 -8.21
N ALA A 17 -8.43 -31.73 -8.39
CA ALA A 17 -8.37 -30.30 -8.14
C ALA A 17 -8.13 -29.58 -9.46
N THR A 18 -9.00 -28.63 -9.79
CA THR A 18 -8.82 -27.74 -10.95
C THR A 18 -8.38 -26.38 -10.43
N HIS A 19 -7.23 -25.91 -10.93
CA HIS A 19 -6.68 -24.61 -10.61
C HIS A 19 -6.71 -23.73 -11.86
N GLN A 20 -7.31 -22.54 -11.75
CA GLN A 20 -7.24 -21.50 -12.78
C GLN A 20 -6.65 -20.23 -12.17
N SER A 21 -5.67 -19.64 -12.87
CA SER A 21 -5.07 -18.37 -12.47
C SER A 21 -5.09 -17.42 -13.63
N LEU A 22 -5.54 -16.19 -13.38
CA LEU A 22 -5.42 -15.08 -14.33
C LEU A 22 -4.52 -14.02 -13.70
N THR A 23 -3.67 -13.40 -14.49
CA THR A 23 -2.82 -12.29 -14.05
C THR A 23 -2.63 -11.31 -15.20
N THR A 24 -2.78 -10.03 -14.90
CA THR A 24 -2.49 -8.92 -15.80
C THR A 24 -1.48 -7.99 -15.14
N SER A 25 -0.57 -7.42 -15.92
CA SER A 25 0.45 -6.47 -15.47
C SER A 25 0.41 -5.24 -16.34
N ASN A 26 0.17 -4.09 -15.72
CA ASN A 26 0.13 -2.80 -16.38
C ASN A 26 1.31 -1.96 -15.91
N HIS A 27 1.94 -1.25 -16.84
CA HIS A 27 2.98 -0.27 -16.59
C HIS A 27 2.46 1.11 -16.98
N PHE A 28 2.82 2.13 -16.22
CA PHE A 28 2.53 3.53 -16.55
C PHE A 28 3.76 4.39 -16.27
N ASP A 29 4.01 5.33 -17.18
CA ASP A 29 5.02 6.37 -17.04
C ASP A 29 4.43 7.65 -17.64
N LEU A 30 4.37 8.70 -16.84
CA LEU A 30 3.84 9.99 -17.20
C LEU A 30 4.75 11.06 -16.63
N ALA A 31 5.35 11.85 -17.51
CA ALA A 31 6.05 13.07 -17.17
C ALA A 31 5.21 14.27 -17.59
N LEU A 32 4.82 15.11 -16.64
CA LEU A 32 4.26 16.42 -16.89
C LEU A 32 5.33 17.46 -16.60
N ALA A 33 5.83 18.10 -17.65
CA ALA A 33 6.67 19.28 -17.55
C ALA A 33 5.88 20.46 -18.14
N GLY A 34 5.51 21.42 -17.30
CA GLY A 34 4.85 22.65 -17.71
C GLY A 34 5.77 23.47 -18.60
N GLY A 35 5.64 23.30 -19.92
CA GLY A 35 6.40 24.06 -20.91
C GLY A 35 6.21 23.55 -22.34
N GLY A 36 5.01 23.71 -22.91
CA GLY A 36 4.75 23.34 -24.31
C GLY A 36 3.51 23.99 -24.94
N LEU A 37 3.76 24.90 -25.90
CA LEU A 37 2.94 25.33 -27.06
C LEU A 37 1.53 25.96 -26.85
N LEU A 38 1.30 26.73 -25.79
CA LEU A 38 0.15 27.66 -25.72
C LEU A 38 0.60 29.05 -25.27
N PRO A 39 0.14 30.15 -25.90
CA PRO A 39 0.58 31.47 -25.52
C PRO A 39 -0.01 31.86 -24.16
N LYS A 40 0.90 32.27 -23.27
CA LYS A 40 0.74 33.30 -22.23
C LYS A 40 -0.27 33.00 -21.10
N GLU A 41 0.31 32.86 -19.91
CA GLU A 41 -0.27 33.18 -18.59
C GLU A 41 -1.04 32.06 -17.87
N LEU A 42 -0.31 31.03 -17.44
CA LEU A 42 -0.52 30.48 -16.10
C LEU A 42 0.86 30.40 -15.42
N PRO A 43 1.13 31.16 -14.35
CA PRO A 43 2.45 31.20 -13.69
C PRO A 43 2.72 29.95 -12.82
N TYR A 44 2.03 28.83 -13.07
CA TYR A 44 2.11 27.64 -12.24
C TYR A 44 2.74 26.50 -13.04
N GLU A 45 4.06 26.54 -13.15
CA GLU A 45 4.82 25.45 -13.75
C GLU A 45 4.72 24.21 -12.84
N ALA A 46 4.23 23.12 -13.41
CA ALA A 46 4.16 21.82 -12.78
C ALA A 46 5.23 20.92 -13.40
N ALA A 47 6.15 20.40 -12.58
CA ALA A 47 7.12 19.40 -12.99
C ALA A 47 6.89 18.15 -12.14
N LEU A 48 6.17 17.17 -12.69
CA LEU A 48 5.80 15.94 -12.00
C LEU A 48 6.16 14.72 -12.85
N ASN A 49 6.91 13.80 -12.25
CA ASN A 49 7.14 12.46 -12.78
C ASN A 49 6.29 11.46 -11.99
N ILE A 50 5.53 10.63 -12.70
CA ILE A 50 4.74 9.54 -12.16
C ILE A 50 5.13 8.28 -12.91
N SER A 51 5.62 7.28 -12.19
CA SER A 51 5.94 5.97 -12.77
C SER A 51 5.45 4.84 -11.87
N GLY A 52 5.14 3.70 -12.46
CA GLY A 52 4.71 2.56 -11.67
C GLY A 52 4.39 1.30 -12.43
N ARG A 53 4.05 0.28 -11.64
CA ARG A 53 3.61 -1.04 -12.08
C ARG A 53 2.46 -1.48 -11.20
N GLN A 54 1.41 -1.98 -11.83
CA GLN A 54 0.29 -2.61 -11.16
C GLN A 54 0.10 -4.02 -11.69
N LEU A 55 0.21 -5.01 -10.82
CA LEU A 55 -0.11 -6.40 -11.11
C LEU A 55 -1.41 -6.75 -10.40
N ILE A 56 -2.39 -7.22 -11.16
CA ILE A 56 -3.66 -7.71 -10.64
C ILE A 56 -3.79 -9.16 -11.07
N GLY A 57 -3.97 -10.05 -10.10
CA GLY A 57 -4.17 -11.46 -10.32
C GLY A 57 -5.31 -12.01 -9.50
N SER A 58 -5.87 -13.12 -9.95
CA SER A 58 -6.82 -13.89 -9.19
C SER A 58 -6.52 -15.37 -9.36
N LYS A 59 -6.68 -16.12 -8.29
CA LYS A 59 -6.64 -17.58 -8.32
C LYS A 59 -8.00 -18.11 -7.94
N PHE A 60 -8.52 -18.99 -8.76
CA PHE A 60 -9.73 -19.74 -8.49
C PHE A 60 -9.37 -21.23 -8.40
N SER A 61 -9.77 -21.88 -7.31
CA SER A 61 -9.57 -23.31 -7.15
C SER A 61 -10.88 -23.99 -6.81
N ALA A 62 -11.16 -25.12 -7.46
CA ALA A 62 -12.26 -26.01 -7.11
C ALA A 62 -11.69 -27.39 -6.81
N LYS A 63 -11.90 -27.89 -5.60
CA LYS A 63 -11.45 -29.19 -5.13
C LYS A 63 -12.65 -30.08 -4.85
N LYS A 64 -12.62 -31.29 -5.37
CA LYS A 64 -13.62 -32.33 -5.05
C LYS A 64 -13.00 -33.33 -4.08
N ARG A 65 -13.54 -33.43 -2.86
CA ARG A 65 -13.10 -34.39 -1.84
C ARG A 65 -14.26 -35.31 -1.46
N PHE A 66 -13.96 -36.59 -1.25
CA PHE A 66 -14.91 -37.51 -0.63
C PHE A 66 -14.76 -37.44 0.89
N ASP A 67 -15.84 -37.13 1.60
CA ASP A 67 -15.91 -37.13 3.06
C ASP A 67 -16.41 -38.51 3.51
N ILE A 68 -15.53 -39.26 4.17
CA ILE A 68 -15.77 -40.65 4.59
C ILE A 68 -16.80 -40.70 5.72
N ASP A 69 -16.73 -39.75 6.67
CA ASP A 69 -17.62 -39.71 7.84
C ASP A 69 -19.07 -39.40 7.42
N LYS A 70 -19.24 -38.60 6.37
CA LYS A 70 -20.55 -38.20 5.84
C LYS A 70 -20.98 -39.00 4.61
N ASN A 71 -20.18 -39.97 4.16
CA ASN A 71 -20.38 -40.76 2.94
C ASN A 71 -20.83 -39.90 1.73
N LYS A 72 -20.23 -38.71 1.56
CA LYS A 72 -20.66 -37.74 0.53
C LYS A 72 -19.50 -37.04 -0.15
N TRP A 73 -19.71 -36.66 -1.40
CA TRP A 73 -18.79 -35.78 -2.13
C TRP A 73 -18.99 -34.33 -1.69
N ILE A 74 -17.89 -33.65 -1.35
CA ILE A 74 -17.84 -32.24 -0.98
C ILE A 74 -17.04 -31.49 -2.05
N TRP A 75 -17.59 -30.36 -2.47
CA TRP A 75 -16.92 -29.39 -3.31
C TRP A 75 -16.42 -28.24 -2.43
N GLU A 76 -15.14 -27.91 -2.55
CA GLU A 76 -14.50 -26.79 -1.87
C GLU A 76 -14.02 -25.81 -2.93
N THR A 77 -14.50 -24.58 -2.88
CA THR A 77 -14.08 -23.51 -3.79
C THR A 77 -13.27 -22.47 -3.01
N SER A 78 -12.19 -21.97 -3.62
CA SER A 78 -11.41 -20.86 -3.07
C SER A 78 -11.17 -19.80 -4.13
N TYR A 79 -11.20 -18.54 -3.68
CA TYR A 79 -10.86 -17.37 -4.47
C TYR A 79 -9.79 -16.57 -3.73
N GLU A 80 -8.65 -16.35 -4.37
CA GLU A 80 -7.53 -15.59 -3.81
C GLU A 80 -7.20 -14.43 -4.75
N PRO A 81 -7.62 -13.19 -4.43
CA PRO A 81 -7.17 -12.01 -5.14
C PRO A 81 -5.70 -11.72 -4.80
N LYS A 82 -4.93 -11.32 -5.80
CA LYS A 82 -3.54 -10.87 -5.67
C LYS A 82 -3.41 -9.49 -6.30
N GLN A 83 -2.84 -8.56 -5.55
CA GLN A 83 -2.55 -7.22 -6.06
C GLN A 83 -1.17 -6.79 -5.60
N GLU A 84 -0.34 -6.38 -6.56
CA GLU A 84 0.94 -5.74 -6.29
C GLU A 84 0.94 -4.37 -6.95
N LEU A 85 1.29 -3.35 -6.17
CA LEU A 85 1.31 -1.96 -6.62
C LEU A 85 2.66 -1.36 -6.28
N GLN A 86 3.31 -0.79 -7.30
CA GLN A 86 4.55 -0.04 -7.19
C GLN A 86 4.34 1.31 -7.85
N VAL A 87 4.52 2.39 -7.10
CA VAL A 87 4.31 3.76 -7.56
C VAL A 87 5.44 4.64 -7.06
N ARG A 88 5.98 5.44 -7.97
CA ARG A 88 6.90 6.54 -7.66
C ARG A 88 6.34 7.83 -8.23
N ILE A 89 6.20 8.82 -7.36
CA ILE A 89 5.79 10.17 -7.73
C ILE A 89 6.82 11.13 -7.19
N GLY A 90 7.38 11.96 -8.06
CA GLY A 90 8.37 12.96 -7.68
C GLY A 90 8.15 14.24 -8.46
N GLY A 91 8.13 15.37 -7.78
CA GLY A 91 7.96 16.63 -8.47
C GLY A 91 7.68 17.82 -7.59
N GLN A 92 7.54 18.96 -8.26
CA GLN A 92 7.23 20.24 -7.65
C GLN A 92 6.21 21.01 -8.48
N ILE A 93 5.41 21.82 -7.80
CA ILE A 93 4.33 22.57 -8.42
C ILE A 93 4.34 24.02 -7.94
N GLY A 94 4.39 24.94 -8.92
CA GLY A 94 4.46 26.40 -8.80
C GLY A 94 5.55 26.92 -7.91
N ASP A 95 6.65 27.39 -8.51
CA ASP A 95 7.80 27.98 -7.82
C ASP A 95 8.24 27.18 -6.58
N GLU A 96 8.16 25.84 -6.66
CA GLU A 96 8.50 24.92 -5.57
C GLU A 96 7.60 24.98 -4.31
N ARG A 97 6.44 25.62 -4.39
CA ARG A 97 5.50 25.74 -3.27
C ARG A 97 4.98 24.39 -2.83
N VAL A 98 4.64 23.51 -3.77
CA VAL A 98 4.21 22.13 -3.46
C VAL A 98 5.31 21.17 -3.86
N LYS A 99 5.82 20.38 -2.92
CA LYS A 99 6.77 19.29 -3.18
C LYS A 99 6.08 17.96 -2.92
N VAL A 100 6.14 17.06 -3.90
CA VAL A 100 5.54 15.74 -3.85
C VAL A 100 6.64 14.69 -3.97
N ASN A 101 6.67 13.76 -3.03
CA ASN A 101 7.55 12.61 -3.03
C ASN A 101 6.80 11.39 -2.49
N VAL A 102 6.55 10.41 -3.35
CA VAL A 102 5.85 9.16 -3.02
C VAL A 102 6.70 8.01 -3.54
N ASP A 103 7.07 7.07 -2.67
CA ASP A 103 7.69 5.79 -3.03
C ASP A 103 6.94 4.67 -2.31
N TYR A 104 6.00 4.07 -3.04
CA TYR A 104 5.13 3.02 -2.53
C TYR A 104 5.38 1.71 -3.28
N ASP A 105 5.63 0.63 -2.55
CA ASP A 105 5.76 -0.73 -3.07
C ASP A 105 5.06 -1.69 -2.11
N SER A 106 3.90 -2.22 -2.51
CA SER A 106 3.12 -3.13 -1.67
C SER A 106 3.84 -4.46 -1.38
N THR A 107 4.90 -4.79 -2.13
CA THR A 107 5.71 -5.99 -1.93
C THR A 107 6.80 -5.81 -0.87
N LYS A 108 7.06 -4.57 -0.44
CA LYS A 108 8.09 -4.23 0.53
C LYS A 108 7.49 -3.50 1.73
N PRO A 109 7.77 -3.94 2.98
CA PRO A 109 7.23 -3.27 4.17
C PRO A 109 7.77 -1.84 4.33
N ASP A 110 9.01 -1.61 3.89
CA ASP A 110 9.75 -0.36 4.13
C ASP A 110 9.58 0.68 3.02
N LYS A 111 8.82 0.39 1.97
CA LYS A 111 8.60 1.28 0.82
C LYS A 111 7.17 1.77 0.82
N LYS A 112 6.84 2.61 1.79
CA LYS A 112 5.52 3.22 1.94
C LYS A 112 5.67 4.68 2.30
N ASP A 113 6.64 5.33 1.68
CA ASP A 113 7.02 6.70 1.98
C ASP A 113 6.12 7.63 1.20
N ILE A 114 5.40 8.50 1.90
CA ILE A 114 4.52 9.50 1.30
C ILE A 114 4.87 10.85 1.91
N SER A 115 5.15 11.84 1.07
CA SER A 115 5.44 13.20 1.51
C SER A 115 4.87 14.19 0.52
N VAL A 116 3.94 15.00 1.00
CA VAL A 116 3.42 16.16 0.26
C VAL A 116 3.55 17.36 1.16
N VAL A 117 4.29 18.36 0.71
CA VAL A 117 4.58 19.57 1.49
C VAL A 117 4.24 20.79 0.67
N TYR A 118 3.32 21.61 1.17
CA TYR A 118 3.08 22.97 0.73
C TYR A 118 3.85 23.95 1.62
N LYS A 119 4.50 24.93 1.01
CA LYS A 119 5.13 26.08 1.68
C LYS A 119 4.49 27.37 1.18
N GLY A 120 3.98 28.15 2.12
CA GLY A 120 3.43 29.47 1.83
C GLY A 120 4.51 30.49 1.54
N GLU A 121 4.10 31.61 0.95
CA GLU A 121 5.00 32.73 0.69
C GLU A 121 5.38 33.50 1.95
N PRO A 122 6.50 34.24 1.92
CA PRO A 122 6.82 35.19 2.97
C PRO A 122 5.65 36.15 3.23
N GLY A 123 5.11 36.13 4.45
CA GLY A 123 3.97 36.97 4.85
C GLY A 123 2.59 36.32 4.72
N GLU A 124 2.49 35.13 4.14
CA GLU A 124 1.23 34.36 4.09
C GLU A 124 0.80 33.89 5.48
N ALA A 125 -0.51 33.83 5.77
CA ALA A 125 -0.98 33.33 7.06
C ALA A 125 -0.66 31.84 7.24
N VAL A 126 -0.76 31.05 6.17
CA VAL A 126 -0.38 29.64 6.15
C VAL A 126 1.08 29.56 5.75
N GLN A 127 1.90 29.00 6.63
CA GLN A 127 3.34 28.85 6.40
C GLN A 127 3.65 27.48 5.80
N GLU A 128 2.97 26.44 6.27
CA GLU A 128 3.22 25.09 5.80
C GLU A 128 2.02 24.16 6.00
N ILE A 129 1.78 23.30 5.02
CA ILE A 129 0.88 22.14 5.15
C ILE A 129 1.66 20.91 4.69
N ALA A 130 1.83 19.93 5.58
CA ALA A 130 2.51 18.68 5.30
C ALA A 130 1.57 17.48 5.49
N PHE A 131 1.63 16.53 4.58
CA PHE A 131 0.89 15.27 4.61
C PHE A 131 1.82 14.08 4.35
N GLY A 132 1.55 12.97 5.04
CA GLY A 132 2.25 11.70 4.86
C GLY A 132 3.10 11.34 6.07
N ASP A 133 4.32 10.86 5.84
CA ASP A 133 5.28 10.59 6.91
C ASP A 133 5.81 11.91 7.49
N LEU A 134 5.58 12.09 8.79
CA LEU A 134 5.95 13.27 9.55
C LEU A 134 6.91 12.87 10.67
N ASP A 135 8.00 13.64 10.79
CA ASP A 135 8.80 13.67 12.01
C ASP A 135 8.11 14.57 13.02
N LEU A 136 7.43 13.96 13.99
CA LEU A 136 6.83 14.69 15.09
C LEU A 136 7.92 15.12 16.06
N SER A 137 8.31 16.39 16.02
CA SER A 137 9.11 17.06 17.06
C SER A 137 8.25 18.14 17.70
N LEU A 138 7.79 17.92 18.94
CA LEU A 138 7.12 18.96 19.68
C LEU A 138 8.16 20.02 20.12
N PRO A 139 7.85 21.33 20.02
CA PRO A 139 8.72 22.37 20.54
C PRO A 139 9.09 22.05 21.99
N GLN A 140 10.38 22.04 22.30
CA GLN A 140 10.90 21.58 23.59
C GLN A 140 10.20 22.30 24.74
N THR A 141 9.29 21.60 25.42
CA THR A 141 9.04 21.88 26.83
C THR A 141 10.23 21.29 27.60
N GLU A 142 10.60 21.90 28.72
CA GLU A 142 11.85 21.60 29.47
C GLU A 142 12.04 20.12 29.86
N PHE A 143 11.05 19.24 29.67
CA PHE A 143 11.09 17.87 30.16
C PHE A 143 10.72 16.76 29.15
N VAL A 144 10.36 17.04 27.89
CA VAL A 144 10.05 15.95 26.94
C VAL A 144 10.44 16.33 25.50
N GLY A 145 11.65 15.93 25.08
CA GLY A 145 11.99 15.85 23.66
C GLY A 145 11.35 14.60 23.04
N TYR A 146 10.09 14.69 22.61
CA TYR A 146 9.41 13.59 21.92
C TYR A 146 9.66 13.70 20.41
N ARG A 147 10.54 12.83 19.88
CA ARG A 147 10.71 12.64 18.43
C ARG A 147 10.11 11.30 18.02
N LYS A 148 9.11 11.30 17.15
CA LYS A 148 8.49 10.08 16.64
C LYS A 148 8.07 10.21 15.18
N GLN A 149 8.24 9.15 14.41
CA GLN A 149 7.70 9.06 13.05
C GLN A 149 6.23 8.65 13.10
N VAL A 150 5.38 9.43 12.44
CA VAL A 150 3.93 9.21 12.38
C VAL A 150 3.43 9.48 10.97
N PHE A 151 2.34 8.83 10.59
CA PHE A 151 1.64 9.17 9.35
C PHE A 151 0.54 10.16 9.68
N GLY A 152 0.47 11.31 9.02
CA GLY A 152 -0.54 12.31 9.37
C GLY A 152 -0.52 13.58 8.55
N LEU A 153 -1.18 14.59 9.10
CA LEU A 153 -1.32 15.95 8.60
C LEU A 153 -0.71 16.91 9.62
N ARG A 154 0.10 17.85 9.17
CA ARG A 154 0.65 18.96 9.97
C ARG A 154 0.37 20.27 9.27
N GLY A 155 -0.23 21.21 9.98
CA GLY A 155 -0.44 22.58 9.53
C GLY A 155 0.32 23.56 10.42
N GLN A 156 0.97 24.54 9.80
CA GLN A 156 1.60 25.66 10.48
C GLN A 156 1.07 26.97 9.92
N ALA A 157 0.67 27.86 10.82
CA ALA A 157 0.21 29.19 10.48
C ALA A 157 0.93 30.23 11.34
N GLN A 158 1.18 31.40 10.76
CA GLN A 158 1.76 32.54 11.45
C GLN A 158 0.85 33.75 11.28
N TYR A 159 0.54 34.40 12.40
CA TYR A 159 -0.16 35.68 12.40
C TYR A 159 0.61 36.66 13.26
N LYS A 160 1.30 37.61 12.61
CA LYS A 160 2.23 38.56 13.27
C LYS A 160 3.29 37.79 14.09
N ASN A 161 3.30 38.00 15.41
CA ASN A 161 4.21 37.35 16.36
C ASN A 161 3.68 36.02 16.91
N LEU A 162 2.45 35.62 16.54
CA LEU A 162 1.85 34.37 16.99
C LEU A 162 2.09 33.26 15.96
N ARG A 163 2.48 32.08 16.45
CA ARG A 163 2.66 30.87 15.65
C ARG A 163 1.69 29.81 16.15
N PHE A 164 0.96 29.21 15.21
CA PHE A 164 0.01 28.14 15.47
C PHE A 164 0.49 26.88 14.72
N MET A 165 0.49 25.75 15.42
CA MET A 165 0.82 24.45 14.85
C MET A 165 -0.28 23.46 15.24
N ALA A 166 -0.81 22.75 14.27
CA ALA A 166 -1.78 21.68 14.47
C ALA A 166 -1.26 20.40 13.80
N ILE A 167 -1.39 19.27 14.50
CA ILE A 167 -0.95 17.97 14.00
C ILE A 167 -2.05 16.94 14.27
N ALA A 168 -2.50 16.26 13.22
CA ALA A 168 -3.39 15.11 13.30
C ALA A 168 -2.65 13.90 12.72
N SER A 169 -2.33 12.91 13.54
CA SER A 169 -1.49 11.79 13.10
C SER A 169 -1.87 10.46 13.73
N GLN A 170 -1.52 9.37 13.03
CA GLN A 170 -1.57 8.01 13.51
C GLN A 170 -0.13 7.48 13.61
N THR A 171 0.20 6.88 14.75
CA THR A 171 1.49 6.18 14.89
C THR A 171 1.53 5.01 13.91
N LYS A 172 2.64 4.88 13.16
CA LYS A 172 2.93 3.70 12.36
C LYS A 172 3.10 2.51 13.31
N GLY A 173 2.03 1.73 13.47
CA GLY A 173 2.05 0.52 14.28
C GLY A 173 2.95 -0.52 13.61
N THR A 174 3.96 -1.02 14.31
CA THR A 174 4.70 -2.21 13.90
C THR A 174 3.75 -3.41 13.94
N SER A 175 3.01 -3.66 12.85
CA SER A 175 2.34 -4.95 12.66
C SER A 175 3.40 -5.99 12.28
N GLU A 176 4.16 -6.44 13.27
CA GLU A 176 4.78 -7.76 13.19
C GLU A 176 3.64 -8.79 13.31
N SER A 177 3.03 -9.18 12.19
CA SER A 177 2.20 -10.38 12.16
C SER A 177 3.11 -11.60 12.30
N LYS A 178 3.53 -11.92 13.53
CA LYS A 178 4.15 -13.20 13.84
C LYS A 178 3.10 -14.28 13.66
N LEU A 179 3.14 -14.94 12.50
CA LEU A 179 2.35 -16.15 12.26
C LEU A 179 2.87 -17.22 13.22
N PHE A 180 2.17 -17.43 14.34
CA PHE A 180 2.51 -18.49 15.27
C PHE A 180 1.91 -19.80 14.73
N THR A 181 2.70 -20.55 13.97
CA THR A 181 2.34 -21.92 13.60
C THR A 181 2.59 -22.81 14.82
N GLY A 182 1.53 -23.16 15.55
CA GLY A 182 1.60 -24.13 16.63
C GLY A 182 1.88 -25.52 16.07
N ASN A 183 3.04 -26.09 16.40
CA ASN A 183 3.34 -27.50 16.12
C ASN A 183 2.77 -28.33 17.27
N THR A 184 1.66 -29.05 17.04
CA THR A 184 1.15 -30.04 17.99
C THR A 184 2.08 -31.26 17.96
N THR A 185 2.55 -31.68 19.14
CA THR A 185 3.25 -32.96 19.34
C THR A 185 2.24 -34.06 19.65
#